data_AF-A0A539DRK4-F1
#
_entry.id   AF-A0A539DRK4-F1
#
_cell.length_a   1.000
_cell.length_b   1.000
_cell.length_c   1.000
_cell.angle_alpha   90.00
_cell.angle_beta   90.00
_cell.angle_gamma   90.00
#
_symmetry.space_group_name_H-M   'P 1'
#
loop_
_entity.id
_entity.type
_entity.pdbx_description
1 polymer ?
#
loop_
_entity_poly.entity_id
_entity_poly.type
_entity_poly.pdbx_seq_one_letter_code
_entity_poly.pdbx_strand_id
1 'polypeptide(L)'
;MRCDVVAIGTELLLGQIVDTNSAYIGEQLAAHGLDSLLQVKVGDNLARIESVLRGVLADADAVIVCGGLGPTHDDLTREAVAAVMRVSLVHDESIATVIRDMFAVRSRPMADNNLRQALVPCGATIIPQTRGTAPGLICPVVVDGVDKVVYAIPGVPHEMKDMLERAVLPDLHRRAGRTAVIVSRTLRTWGESESGLNQRLDPVIASLDAAGSPTLAFLASGWEGMKVRLTAKADTAGAAARMLAPVEARVREIVGDQVFGVDDDTMESVVLELLRQRDHQRRRCQRGVPWRGGELCERGEVRPARCRSWSGGERTRRAADGRGRPSGSRLSCGPRAHRGGRAHRAGRR
;
A
#
# COMPACT_ATOMS: atom_id res chain seq x y z
N MET A 1 5.31 -0.56 21.76
CA MET A 1 5.92 -1.80 21.24
C MET A 1 6.18 -1.57 19.77
N ARG A 2 7.42 -1.82 19.34
CA ARG A 2 7.87 -1.68 17.96
C ARG A 2 7.87 -3.05 17.27
N CYS A 3 7.17 -3.13 16.14
CA CYS A 3 7.09 -4.30 15.29
C CYS A 3 7.46 -3.91 13.85
N ASP A 4 8.59 -4.40 13.35
CA ASP A 4 9.08 -4.09 12.01
C ASP A 4 8.85 -5.27 11.05
N VAL A 5 8.95 -5.01 9.75
CA VAL A 5 8.59 -5.99 8.70
C VAL A 5 9.81 -6.35 7.85
N VAL A 6 10.00 -7.64 7.60
CA VAL A 6 10.99 -8.17 6.65
C VAL A 6 10.29 -9.01 5.60
N ALA A 7 10.24 -8.53 4.36
CA ALA A 7 9.74 -9.30 3.23
C ALA A 7 10.89 -10.07 2.56
N ILE A 8 10.70 -11.37 2.39
CA ILE A 8 11.67 -12.28 1.78
C ILE A 8 11.15 -12.69 0.40
N GLY A 9 11.96 -12.43 -0.63
CA GLY A 9 11.69 -12.81 -2.00
C GLY A 9 12.56 -12.04 -2.98
N THR A 10 13.33 -12.74 -3.80
CA THR A 10 14.20 -12.15 -4.83
C THR A 10 13.38 -11.41 -5.89
N GLU A 11 12.19 -11.91 -6.21
CA GLU A 11 11.22 -11.30 -7.12
C GLU A 11 10.75 -9.91 -6.67
N LEU A 12 10.74 -9.64 -5.35
CA LEU A 12 10.44 -8.32 -4.79
C LEU A 12 11.56 -7.32 -5.08
N LEU A 13 12.82 -7.77 -5.01
CA LEU A 13 13.99 -6.94 -5.32
C LEU A 13 14.15 -6.71 -6.83
N LEU A 14 13.79 -7.70 -7.63
CA LEU A 14 13.79 -7.61 -9.10
C LEU A 14 12.61 -6.80 -9.65
N GLY A 15 11.67 -6.37 -8.79
CA GLY A 15 10.49 -5.59 -9.19
C GLY A 15 9.49 -6.38 -10.03
N GLN A 16 9.55 -7.72 -10.00
CA GLN A 16 8.59 -8.57 -10.72
C GLN A 16 7.23 -8.56 -10.02
N ILE A 17 7.22 -8.40 -8.71
CA ILE A 17 6.02 -8.31 -7.88
C ILE A 17 6.15 -7.08 -6.98
N VAL A 18 5.07 -6.30 -6.90
CA VAL A 18 4.97 -5.21 -5.94
C VAL A 18 4.71 -5.79 -4.56
N ASP A 19 5.53 -5.39 -3.58
CA ASP A 19 5.36 -5.79 -2.18
C ASP A 19 4.14 -5.10 -1.56
N THR A 20 2.97 -5.70 -1.81
CA THR A 20 1.70 -5.29 -1.20
C THR A 20 1.52 -5.87 0.20
N ASN A 21 2.30 -6.88 0.57
CA ASN A 21 2.21 -7.54 1.86
C ASN A 21 2.75 -6.63 2.97
N SER A 22 3.94 -6.06 2.81
CA SER A 22 4.50 -5.13 3.80
C SER A 22 3.65 -3.88 3.97
N ALA A 23 3.04 -3.39 2.88
CA ALA A 23 2.10 -2.28 2.92
C ALA A 23 0.87 -2.60 3.79
N TYR A 24 0.25 -3.77 3.57
CA TYR A 24 -0.90 -4.21 4.36
C TYR A 24 -0.53 -4.49 5.82
N ILE A 25 0.61 -5.15 6.08
CA ILE A 25 1.08 -5.38 7.45
C ILE A 25 1.28 -4.05 8.19
N GLY A 26 1.93 -3.07 7.54
CA GLY A 26 2.13 -1.74 8.12
C GLY A 26 0.81 -1.02 8.42
N GLU A 27 -0.18 -1.12 7.53
CA GLU A 27 -1.53 -0.60 7.76
C GLU A 27 -2.19 -1.23 9.00
N GLN A 28 -2.11 -2.56 9.14
CA GLN A 28 -2.69 -3.26 10.28
C GLN A 28 -1.95 -2.93 11.59
N LEU A 29 -0.61 -2.88 11.57
CA LEU A 29 0.17 -2.49 12.75
C LEU A 29 -0.22 -1.08 13.22
N ALA A 30 -0.38 -0.13 12.30
CA ALA A 30 -0.86 1.21 12.62
C ALA A 30 -2.28 1.18 13.22
N ALA A 31 -3.22 0.47 12.59
CA ALA A 31 -4.59 0.34 13.09
C ALA A 31 -4.63 -0.22 14.53
N HIS A 32 -3.66 -1.05 14.89
CA HIS A 32 -3.50 -1.66 16.21
C HIS A 32 -2.55 -0.92 17.16
N GLY A 33 -2.12 0.29 16.79
CA GLY A 33 -1.27 1.14 17.63
C GLY A 33 0.14 0.59 17.89
N LEU A 34 0.61 -0.31 17.02
CA LEU A 34 1.95 -0.88 17.05
C LEU A 34 2.86 -0.03 16.16
N ASP A 35 4.03 0.34 16.68
CA ASP A 35 4.96 1.20 15.95
C ASP A 35 5.70 0.35 14.91
N SER A 36 5.57 0.69 13.63
CA SER A 36 6.35 0.09 12.54
C SER A 36 7.23 1.18 11.94
N LEU A 37 8.53 1.14 12.25
CA LEU A 37 9.46 2.20 11.86
C LEU A 37 10.37 1.79 10.71
N LEU A 38 10.52 0.49 10.48
CA LEU A 38 11.35 -0.06 9.42
C LEU A 38 10.63 -1.19 8.68
N GLN A 39 10.75 -1.17 7.35
CA GLN A 39 10.39 -2.28 6.48
C GLN A 39 11.57 -2.59 5.55
N VAL A 40 11.98 -3.86 5.47
CA VAL A 40 13.13 -4.31 4.67
C VAL A 40 12.69 -5.40 3.70
N LYS A 41 13.23 -5.35 2.47
CA LYS A 41 13.10 -6.43 1.50
C LYS A 41 14.45 -7.12 1.34
N VAL A 42 14.45 -8.45 1.32
CA VAL A 42 15.68 -9.24 1.23
C VAL A 42 15.48 -10.41 0.27
N GLY A 43 16.47 -10.65 -0.60
CA GLY A 43 16.45 -11.77 -1.54
C GLY A 43 16.87 -13.08 -0.88
N ASP A 44 16.48 -14.20 -1.49
CA ASP A 44 16.55 -15.58 -0.96
C ASP A 44 17.99 -16.09 -0.80
N ASN A 45 18.63 -15.66 0.28
CA ASN A 45 19.94 -16.12 0.68
C ASN A 45 20.03 -16.18 2.19
N LEU A 46 20.35 -17.37 2.72
CA LEU A 46 20.31 -17.65 4.15
C LEU A 46 21.12 -16.64 4.99
N ALA A 47 22.39 -16.40 4.63
CA ALA A 47 23.26 -15.48 5.37
C ALA A 47 22.76 -14.03 5.33
N ARG A 48 22.16 -13.62 4.20
CA ARG A 48 21.59 -12.28 4.04
C ARG A 48 20.33 -12.13 4.89
N ILE A 49 19.43 -13.11 4.87
CA ILE A 49 18.20 -13.10 5.68
C ILE A 49 18.58 -13.06 7.15
N GLU A 50 19.50 -13.91 7.60
CA GLU A 50 19.98 -13.92 8.98
C GLU A 50 20.54 -12.56 9.41
N SER A 51 21.42 -11.96 8.59
CA SER A 51 22.01 -10.66 8.87
C SER A 51 20.95 -9.56 9.01
N VAL A 52 19.97 -9.52 8.09
CA VAL A 52 18.85 -8.56 8.15
C VAL A 52 18.02 -8.78 9.41
N LEU A 53 17.66 -10.02 9.74
CA LEU A 53 16.87 -10.32 10.93
C LEU A 53 17.59 -9.88 12.21
N ARG A 54 18.89 -10.17 12.34
CA ARG A 54 19.70 -9.72 13.49
C ARG A 54 19.73 -8.19 13.57
N GLY A 55 19.91 -7.50 12.44
CA GLY A 55 19.92 -6.04 12.39
C GLY A 55 18.58 -5.43 12.81
N VAL A 56 17.47 -5.95 12.29
CA VAL A 56 16.12 -5.44 12.64
C VAL A 56 15.78 -5.74 14.11
N LEU A 57 16.13 -6.93 14.61
CA LEU A 57 15.89 -7.31 16.01
C LEU A 57 16.71 -6.51 17.02
N ALA A 58 17.80 -5.85 16.60
CA ALA A 58 18.55 -4.96 17.48
C ALA A 58 17.67 -3.82 18.02
N ASP A 59 16.80 -3.27 17.16
CA ASP A 59 15.97 -2.11 17.51
C ASP A 59 14.49 -2.45 17.74
N ALA A 60 13.96 -3.53 17.15
CA ALA A 60 12.54 -3.89 17.23
C ALA A 60 12.25 -4.88 18.39
N ASP A 61 11.05 -4.79 18.97
CA ASP A 61 10.57 -5.77 19.97
C ASP A 61 10.03 -7.03 19.28
N ALA A 62 9.52 -6.87 18.06
CA ALA A 62 8.98 -7.91 17.22
C ALA A 62 9.34 -7.71 15.75
N VAL A 63 9.45 -8.80 15.00
CA VAL A 63 9.65 -8.77 13.54
C VAL A 63 8.64 -9.68 12.87
N ILE A 64 7.91 -9.16 11.89
CA ILE A 64 7.06 -9.97 11.00
C ILE A 64 7.83 -10.24 9.72
N VAL A 65 8.10 -11.51 9.47
CA VAL A 65 8.76 -12.03 8.27
C VAL A 65 7.71 -12.62 7.34
N CYS A 66 7.67 -12.15 6.11
CA CYS A 66 6.70 -12.58 5.11
C CYS A 66 7.41 -13.17 3.89
N GLY A 67 7.17 -14.44 3.58
CA GLY A 67 7.79 -15.15 2.45
C GLY A 67 8.79 -16.23 2.86
N GLY A 68 9.22 -17.04 1.89
CA GLY A 68 10.25 -18.09 2.07
C GLY A 68 9.85 -19.28 2.96
N LEU A 69 8.54 -19.59 3.06
CA LEU A 69 7.99 -20.72 3.84
C LEU A 69 7.41 -21.85 2.98
N GLY A 70 7.53 -21.78 1.66
CA GLY A 70 7.15 -22.88 0.79
C GLY A 70 8.09 -24.09 0.91
N PRO A 71 7.95 -25.07 0.00
CA PRO A 71 8.75 -26.29 -0.02
C PRO A 71 10.01 -26.21 -0.90
N THR A 72 10.28 -25.09 -1.57
CA THR A 72 11.36 -24.99 -2.56
C THR A 72 12.71 -24.72 -1.88
N HIS A 73 13.78 -24.67 -2.69
CA HIS A 73 15.17 -24.58 -2.19
C HIS A 73 15.55 -23.15 -1.79
N ASP A 74 14.86 -22.17 -2.36
CA ASP A 74 14.91 -20.75 -2.06
C ASP A 74 14.02 -20.36 -0.85
N ASP A 75 13.13 -21.25 -0.39
CA ASP A 75 12.36 -21.08 0.85
C ASP A 75 13.22 -21.31 2.12
N LEU A 76 14.00 -20.29 2.47
CA LEU A 76 15.04 -20.34 3.51
C LEU A 76 14.65 -19.65 4.84
N THR A 77 13.40 -19.21 4.99
CA THR A 77 12.97 -18.42 6.16
C THR A 77 13.06 -19.22 7.45
N ARG A 78 12.68 -20.51 7.46
CA ARG A 78 12.75 -21.36 8.66
C ARG A 78 14.18 -21.53 9.13
N GLU A 79 15.09 -21.82 8.20
CA GLU A 79 16.52 -21.98 8.44
C GLU A 79 17.12 -20.68 9.01
N ALA A 80 16.77 -19.52 8.43
CA ALA A 80 17.25 -18.23 8.90
C ALA A 80 16.74 -17.91 10.32
N VAL A 81 15.46 -18.15 10.60
CA VAL A 81 14.88 -17.92 11.92
C VAL A 81 15.49 -18.86 12.96
N ALA A 82 15.70 -20.14 12.63
CA ALA A 82 16.39 -21.09 13.51
C ALA A 82 17.83 -20.63 13.83
N ALA A 83 18.57 -20.11 12.84
CA ALA A 83 19.91 -19.57 13.04
C ALA A 83 19.91 -18.33 13.97
N VAL A 84 18.92 -17.45 13.82
CA VAL A 84 18.75 -16.28 14.69
C VAL A 84 18.44 -16.72 16.13
N MET A 85 17.53 -17.68 16.30
CA MET A 85 17.19 -18.30 17.59
C MET A 85 18.33 -19.12 18.20
N ARG A 86 19.34 -19.51 17.39
CA ARG A 86 20.42 -20.44 17.75
C ARG A 86 19.90 -21.81 18.19
N VAL A 87 18.90 -22.31 17.48
CA VAL A 87 18.29 -23.63 17.71
C VAL A 87 18.35 -24.48 16.45
N SER A 88 18.15 -25.78 16.63
CA SER A 88 17.97 -26.72 15.52
C SER A 88 16.53 -26.68 14.99
N LEU A 89 16.37 -27.06 13.73
CA LEU A 89 15.07 -27.41 13.16
C LEU A 89 14.71 -28.84 13.57
N VAL A 90 13.47 -29.04 14.01
CA VAL A 90 12.90 -30.35 14.34
C VAL A 90 11.75 -30.66 13.39
N HIS A 91 11.61 -31.94 13.05
CA HIS A 91 10.50 -32.39 12.22
C HIS A 91 9.23 -32.54 13.07
N ASP A 92 8.16 -31.89 12.66
CA ASP A 92 6.85 -32.00 13.30
C ASP A 92 5.94 -32.93 12.50
N GLU A 93 5.71 -34.13 13.03
CA GLU A 93 4.90 -35.14 12.34
C GLU A 93 3.42 -34.73 12.21
N SER A 94 2.92 -33.85 13.07
CA SER A 94 1.54 -33.35 12.97
C SER A 94 1.37 -32.45 11.75
N ILE A 95 2.34 -31.57 11.48
CA ILE A 95 2.37 -30.76 10.25
C ILE A 95 2.54 -31.66 9.04
N ALA A 96 3.46 -32.63 9.10
CA ALA A 96 3.68 -33.57 8.00
C ALA A 96 2.39 -34.34 7.64
N THR A 97 1.64 -34.78 8.64
CA THR A 97 0.34 -35.46 8.46
C THR A 97 -0.67 -34.54 7.78
N VAL A 98 -0.82 -33.30 8.25
CA VAL A 98 -1.73 -32.32 7.63
C VAL A 98 -1.37 -32.09 6.16
N ILE A 99 -0.08 -31.97 5.83
CA ILE A 99 0.35 -31.80 4.44
C ILE A 99 0.01 -33.05 3.61
N ARG A 100 0.29 -34.26 4.10
CA ARG A 100 -0.05 -35.51 3.40
C ARG A 100 -1.55 -35.61 3.13
N ASP A 101 -2.39 -35.31 4.12
CA ASP A 101 -3.85 -35.34 4.00
C ASP A 101 -4.35 -34.32 2.95
N MET A 102 -3.75 -33.14 2.93
CA MET A 102 -4.08 -32.11 1.94
C MET A 102 -3.79 -32.54 0.49
N PHE A 103 -2.73 -33.31 0.25
CA PHE A 103 -2.44 -33.87 -1.08
C PHE A 103 -3.35 -35.06 -1.40
N ALA A 104 -3.63 -35.91 -0.42
CA ALA A 104 -4.52 -37.06 -0.55
C ALA A 104 -5.96 -36.65 -0.92
N VAL A 105 -6.52 -35.65 -0.24
CA VAL A 105 -7.87 -35.11 -0.54
C VAL A 105 -7.96 -34.54 -1.96
N ARG A 106 -6.85 -34.05 -2.50
CA ARG A 106 -6.77 -33.51 -3.87
C ARG A 106 -6.45 -34.59 -4.92
N SER A 107 -6.31 -35.85 -4.52
CA SER A 107 -5.90 -36.96 -5.38
C SER A 107 -4.60 -36.67 -6.15
N ARG A 108 -3.66 -35.99 -5.51
CA ARG A 108 -2.36 -35.63 -6.11
C ARG A 108 -1.22 -36.33 -5.37
N PRO A 109 -0.23 -36.88 -6.09
CA PRO A 109 0.99 -37.34 -5.44
C PRO A 109 1.71 -36.14 -4.79
N MET A 110 2.15 -36.31 -3.55
CA MET A 110 2.95 -35.33 -2.82
C MET A 110 4.43 -35.57 -3.13
N ALA A 111 5.18 -34.50 -3.42
CA ALA A 111 6.63 -34.59 -3.53
C ALA A 111 7.28 -34.53 -2.13
N ASP A 112 8.36 -35.26 -1.91
CA ASP A 112 9.00 -35.35 -0.59
C ASP A 112 9.49 -34.00 -0.06
N ASN A 113 9.83 -33.06 -0.95
CA ASN A 113 10.24 -31.71 -0.55
C ASN A 113 9.13 -30.93 0.17
N ASN A 114 7.85 -31.28 -0.01
CA ASN A 114 6.75 -30.68 0.76
C ASN A 114 6.92 -30.90 2.27
N LEU A 115 7.56 -31.99 2.69
CA LEU A 115 7.83 -32.26 4.10
C LEU A 115 8.87 -31.32 4.72
N ARG A 116 9.61 -30.53 3.92
CA ARG A 116 10.45 -29.45 4.43
C ARG A 116 9.63 -28.40 5.20
N GLN A 117 8.35 -28.24 4.85
CA GLN A 117 7.44 -27.32 5.53
C GLN A 117 7.06 -27.80 6.95
N ALA A 118 7.34 -29.06 7.29
CA ALA A 118 7.19 -29.62 8.62
C ALA A 118 8.44 -29.45 9.50
N LEU A 119 9.50 -28.82 8.99
CA LEU A 119 10.67 -28.46 9.80
C LEU A 119 10.39 -27.15 10.54
N VAL A 120 10.44 -27.18 11.87
CA VAL A 120 10.15 -26.02 12.72
C VAL A 120 11.32 -25.74 13.67
N PRO A 121 11.68 -24.48 13.95
CA PRO A 121 12.69 -24.19 14.96
C PRO A 121 12.26 -24.70 16.34
N CYS A 122 13.16 -25.35 17.08
CA CYS A 122 12.86 -25.79 18.43
C CYS A 122 12.44 -24.60 19.32
N GLY A 123 11.31 -24.73 20.01
CA GLY A 123 10.72 -23.65 20.83
C GLY A 123 9.82 -22.68 20.07
N ALA A 124 9.67 -22.83 18.75
CA ALA A 124 8.66 -22.10 17.99
C ALA A 124 7.26 -22.64 18.28
N THR A 125 6.27 -21.75 18.28
CA THR A 125 4.85 -22.11 18.30
C THR A 125 4.31 -22.07 16.87
N ILE A 126 3.59 -23.12 16.48
CA ILE A 126 3.04 -23.25 15.13
C ILE A 126 1.76 -22.42 15.01
N ILE A 127 1.63 -21.65 13.92
CA ILE A 127 0.38 -21.06 13.46
C ILE A 127 -0.19 -22.02 12.40
N PRO A 128 -1.27 -22.76 12.72
CA PRO A 128 -1.84 -23.71 11.77
C PRO A 128 -2.27 -22.99 10.48
N GLN A 129 -1.95 -23.59 9.34
CA GLN A 129 -2.50 -23.16 8.07
C GLN A 129 -4.00 -23.44 8.02
N THR A 130 -4.75 -22.51 7.44
CA THR A 130 -6.16 -22.70 7.05
C THR A 130 -6.30 -22.84 5.54
N ARG A 131 -5.33 -22.29 4.81
CA ARG A 131 -5.21 -22.26 3.35
C ARG A 131 -3.73 -22.45 3.02
N GLY A 132 -3.44 -23.13 1.92
CA GLY A 132 -2.07 -23.48 1.54
C GLY A 132 -1.49 -24.62 2.38
N THR A 133 -0.22 -24.94 2.16
CA THR A 133 0.46 -26.04 2.87
C THR A 133 1.43 -25.56 3.94
N ALA A 134 1.88 -24.30 3.88
CA ALA A 134 2.88 -23.75 4.78
C ALA A 134 2.24 -23.29 6.09
N PRO A 135 2.61 -23.85 7.25
CA PRO A 135 2.25 -23.24 8.54
C PRO A 135 3.04 -21.94 8.75
N GLY A 136 2.47 -21.03 9.55
CA GLY A 136 3.22 -19.91 10.11
C GLY A 136 3.92 -20.30 11.40
N LEU A 137 4.80 -19.45 11.90
CA LEU A 137 5.58 -19.70 13.11
C LEU A 137 5.64 -18.44 13.99
N ILE A 138 5.51 -18.63 15.30
CA ILE A 138 5.80 -17.64 16.34
C ILE A 138 7.07 -18.10 17.04
N CYS A 139 8.17 -17.39 16.81
CA CYS A 139 9.50 -17.78 17.22
C CYS A 139 10.01 -16.83 18.30
N PRO A 140 10.07 -17.24 19.58
CA PRO A 140 10.68 -16.43 20.62
C PRO A 140 12.19 -16.32 20.40
N VAL A 141 12.75 -15.12 20.58
CA VAL A 141 14.19 -14.85 20.41
C VAL A 141 14.66 -13.99 21.58
N VAL A 142 15.84 -14.28 22.12
CA VAL A 142 16.48 -13.41 23.12
C VAL A 142 17.64 -12.67 22.48
N VAL A 143 17.61 -11.35 22.51
CA VAL A 143 18.70 -10.48 22.01
C VAL A 143 19.10 -9.55 23.14
N ASP A 144 20.39 -9.58 23.51
CA ASP A 144 20.96 -8.79 24.60
C ASP A 144 20.20 -8.92 25.94
N GLY A 145 19.69 -10.12 26.22
CA GLY A 145 18.92 -10.42 27.44
C GLY A 145 17.46 -9.94 27.41
N VAL A 146 17.00 -9.40 26.28
CA VAL A 146 15.62 -8.94 26.08
C VAL A 146 14.84 -9.95 25.25
N ASP A 147 13.66 -10.33 25.75
CA ASP A 147 12.73 -11.19 25.03
C ASP A 147 12.09 -10.44 23.86
N LYS A 148 12.24 -11.02 22.67
CA LYS A 148 11.69 -10.54 21.39
C LYS A 148 10.97 -11.68 20.69
N VAL A 149 10.33 -11.38 19.57
CA VAL A 149 9.59 -12.39 18.80
C VAL A 149 9.73 -12.17 17.30
N VAL A 150 9.92 -13.26 16.57
CA VAL A 150 9.85 -13.30 15.11
C VAL A 150 8.60 -14.06 14.71
N TYR A 151 7.76 -13.45 13.88
CA TYR A 151 6.62 -14.10 13.26
C TYR A 151 6.99 -14.45 11.83
N ALA A 152 7.04 -15.73 11.46
CA ALA A 152 7.22 -16.12 10.07
C ALA A 152 5.85 -16.50 9.48
N ILE A 153 5.39 -15.77 8.46
CA ILE A 153 4.11 -16.00 7.79
C ILE A 153 4.31 -16.15 6.26
N PRO A 154 3.40 -16.85 5.56
CA PRO A 154 3.54 -17.11 4.12
C PRO A 154 3.60 -15.84 3.28
N GLY A 155 4.26 -15.91 2.10
CA GLY A 155 4.31 -14.81 1.13
C GLY A 155 3.01 -14.64 0.32
N VAL A 156 2.13 -15.64 0.34
CA VAL A 156 0.88 -15.61 -0.42
C VAL A 156 -0.10 -14.64 0.28
N PRO A 157 -0.59 -13.57 -0.40
CA PRO A 157 -1.29 -12.48 0.29
C PRO A 157 -2.50 -12.90 1.13
N HIS A 158 -3.31 -13.83 0.66
CA HIS A 158 -4.50 -14.24 1.42
C HIS A 158 -4.20 -15.17 2.60
N GLU A 159 -3.11 -15.94 2.54
CA GLU A 159 -2.63 -16.77 3.66
C GLU A 159 -1.98 -15.88 4.72
N MET A 160 -1.16 -14.93 4.27
CA MET A 160 -0.52 -13.89 5.09
C MET A 160 -1.55 -13.11 5.91
N LYS A 161 -2.60 -12.58 5.24
CA LYS A 161 -3.67 -11.82 5.89
C LYS A 161 -4.40 -12.62 6.96
N ASP A 162 -4.78 -13.86 6.66
CA ASP A 162 -5.44 -14.76 7.63
C ASP A 162 -4.58 -14.97 8.87
N MET A 163 -3.29 -15.31 8.70
CA MET A 163 -2.40 -15.56 9.83
C MET A 163 -2.09 -14.29 10.63
N LEU A 164 -1.97 -13.15 9.95
CA LEU A 164 -1.76 -11.86 10.59
C LEU A 164 -2.93 -11.54 11.54
N GLU A 165 -4.15 -11.59 11.03
CA GLU A 165 -5.38 -11.27 11.79
C GLU A 165 -5.66 -12.28 12.90
N ARG A 166 -5.55 -13.59 12.59
CA ARG A 166 -5.97 -14.66 13.49
C ARG A 166 -4.97 -14.97 14.60
N ALA A 167 -3.67 -14.77 14.36
CA ALA A 167 -2.63 -15.22 15.28
C ALA A 167 -1.62 -14.13 15.66
N VAL A 168 -1.02 -13.46 14.68
CA VAL A 168 0.09 -12.52 14.93
C VAL A 168 -0.38 -11.29 15.69
N LEU A 169 -1.45 -10.64 15.24
CA LEU A 169 -1.97 -9.45 15.90
C LEU A 169 -2.44 -9.75 17.34
N PRO A 170 -3.26 -10.79 17.62
CA PRO A 170 -3.60 -11.16 18.99
C PRO A 170 -2.37 -11.42 19.90
N ASP A 171 -1.32 -12.07 19.37
CA ASP A 171 -0.08 -12.31 20.10
C ASP A 171 0.65 -11.00 20.45
N LEU A 172 0.76 -10.10 19.46
CA LEU A 172 1.35 -8.77 19.63
C LEU A 172 0.61 -7.94 20.68
N HIS A 173 -0.73 -7.93 20.67
CA HIS A 173 -1.51 -7.22 21.69
C HIS A 173 -1.25 -7.77 23.10
N ARG A 174 -1.22 -9.10 23.24
CA ARG A 174 -0.95 -9.75 24.52
C ARG A 174 0.44 -9.37 25.05
N ARG A 175 1.45 -9.28 24.17
CA ARG A 175 2.82 -8.86 24.54
C ARG A 175 2.93 -7.37 24.84
N ALA A 176 2.23 -6.53 24.08
CA ALA A 176 2.25 -5.09 24.28
C ALA A 176 1.59 -4.67 25.61
N GLY A 177 0.67 -5.49 26.14
CA GLY A 177 0.01 -5.28 27.44
C GLY A 177 -0.96 -4.09 27.50
N ARG A 178 -0.89 -3.16 26.53
CA ARG A 178 -1.81 -2.04 26.34
C ARG A 178 -2.17 -1.91 24.86
N THR A 179 -3.46 -1.80 24.56
CA THR A 179 -3.97 -1.45 23.24
C THR A 179 -3.91 0.06 23.07
N ALA A 180 -3.09 0.53 22.14
CA ALA A 180 -3.19 1.88 21.62
C ALA A 180 -3.79 1.82 20.21
N VAL A 181 -4.21 2.95 19.67
CA VAL A 181 -4.58 3.08 18.26
C VAL A 181 -3.78 4.23 17.65
N ILE A 182 -3.34 4.06 16.42
CA ILE A 182 -2.80 5.15 15.62
C ILE A 182 -3.92 5.63 14.68
N VAL A 183 -4.26 6.90 14.78
CA VAL A 183 -5.26 7.55 13.91
C VAL A 183 -4.53 8.56 13.05
N SER A 184 -4.77 8.51 11.75
CA SER A 184 -4.31 9.53 10.82
C SER A 184 -5.48 10.36 10.31
N ARG A 185 -5.25 11.66 10.10
CA ARG A 185 -6.12 12.56 9.37
C ARG A 185 -5.35 13.21 8.23
N THR A 186 -5.91 13.17 7.02
CA THR A 186 -5.24 13.70 5.83
C THR A 186 -5.96 14.94 5.34
N LEU A 187 -5.29 16.09 5.35
CA LEU A 187 -5.76 17.31 4.71
C LEU A 187 -5.28 17.32 3.26
N ARG A 188 -6.20 17.46 2.31
CA ARG A 188 -5.88 17.48 0.88
C ARG A 188 -5.78 18.91 0.41
N THR A 189 -4.63 19.27 -0.16
CA THR A 189 -4.31 20.63 -0.56
C THR A 189 -3.98 20.75 -2.03
N TRP A 190 -4.29 21.90 -2.63
CA TRP A 190 -4.00 22.20 -4.03
C TRP A 190 -3.45 23.61 -4.21
N GLY A 191 -2.54 23.78 -5.18
CA GLY A 191 -2.04 25.08 -5.61
C GLY A 191 -0.68 25.51 -5.07
N GLU A 192 -0.03 24.73 -4.21
CA GLU A 192 1.31 25.01 -3.68
C GLU A 192 2.25 23.80 -3.80
N SER A 193 3.56 24.05 -3.91
CA SER A 193 4.58 22.99 -3.91
C SER A 193 4.80 22.42 -2.51
N GLU A 194 5.40 21.23 -2.43
CA GLU A 194 5.80 20.61 -1.16
C GLU A 194 6.69 21.53 -0.32
N SER A 195 7.70 22.14 -0.94
CA SER A 195 8.64 23.03 -0.29
C SER A 195 7.98 24.28 0.29
N GLY A 196 7.03 24.89 -0.43
CA GLY A 196 6.29 26.06 0.04
C GLY A 196 5.40 25.70 1.23
N LEU A 197 4.69 24.58 1.13
CA LEU A 197 3.82 24.10 2.20
C LEU A 197 4.62 23.70 3.45
N ASN A 198 5.78 23.05 3.29
CA ASN A 198 6.69 22.74 4.38
C ASN A 198 7.16 24.01 5.08
N GLN A 199 7.68 24.99 4.33
CA GLN A 199 8.17 26.25 4.89
C GLN A 199 7.11 27.00 5.72
N ARG A 200 5.85 27.00 5.25
CA ARG A 200 4.74 27.63 5.99
C ARG A 200 4.40 26.87 7.26
N LEU A 201 4.54 25.54 7.24
CA LEU A 201 4.21 24.66 8.36
C LEU A 201 5.39 24.38 9.31
N ASP A 202 6.59 24.89 9.02
CA ASP A 202 7.78 24.74 9.87
C ASP A 202 7.52 25.01 11.37
N PRO A 203 6.76 26.06 11.78
CA PRO A 203 6.49 26.28 13.21
C PRO A 203 5.63 25.17 13.85
N VAL A 204 4.73 24.56 13.06
CA VAL A 204 3.90 23.44 13.52
C VAL A 204 4.75 22.18 13.59
N ILE A 205 5.54 21.91 12.55
CA ILE A 205 6.44 20.74 12.48
C ILE A 205 7.41 20.74 13.66
N ALA A 206 8.10 21.86 13.90
CA ALA A 206 9.04 21.98 15.02
C ALA A 206 8.37 21.74 16.39
N SER A 207 7.13 22.23 16.56
CA SER A 207 6.37 21.99 17.79
C SER A 207 5.97 20.52 17.95
N LEU A 208 5.63 19.84 16.86
CA LEU A 208 5.23 18.43 16.88
C LEU A 208 6.44 17.51 17.10
N ASP A 209 7.56 17.79 16.46
CA ASP A 209 8.82 17.04 16.62
C ASP A 209 9.32 17.12 18.07
N ALA A 210 9.22 18.29 18.71
CA ALA A 210 9.57 18.46 20.11
C ALA A 210 8.62 17.69 21.07
N ALA A 211 7.35 17.56 20.71
CA ALA A 211 6.35 16.81 21.49
C ALA A 211 6.40 15.29 21.25
N GLY A 212 6.90 14.86 20.08
CA GLY A 212 6.99 13.46 19.65
C GLY A 212 5.66 12.83 19.20
N SER A 213 4.51 13.42 19.54
CA SER A 213 3.19 13.05 19.01
C SER A 213 2.19 14.20 19.23
N PRO A 214 1.29 14.52 18.29
CA PRO A 214 1.13 13.96 16.93
C PRO A 214 2.33 14.23 16.00
N THR A 215 2.39 13.53 14.86
CA THR A 215 3.38 13.77 13.79
C THR A 215 2.69 14.31 12.53
N LEU A 216 3.47 15.00 11.67
CA LEU A 216 3.01 15.56 10.40
C LEU A 216 3.92 15.07 9.27
N ALA A 217 3.32 14.60 8.17
CA ALA A 217 4.03 14.19 6.97
C ALA A 217 3.36 14.74 5.71
N PHE A 218 4.17 14.99 4.67
CA PHE A 218 3.69 15.37 3.34
C PHE A 218 3.67 14.15 2.42
N LEU A 219 2.60 14.02 1.62
CA LEU A 219 2.43 12.96 0.64
C LEU A 219 2.04 13.57 -0.71
N ALA A 220 2.98 13.62 -1.64
CA ALA A 220 2.72 14.06 -3.01
C ALA A 220 1.77 13.09 -3.72
N SER A 221 0.69 13.62 -4.30
CA SER A 221 -0.36 12.83 -4.98
C SER A 221 -0.54 13.21 -6.45
N GLY A 222 0.54 13.69 -7.08
CA GLY A 222 0.54 14.07 -8.50
C GLY A 222 -0.51 15.15 -8.80
N TRP A 223 -1.45 14.83 -9.70
CA TRP A 223 -2.52 15.74 -10.12
C TRP A 223 -3.62 15.95 -9.08
N GLU A 224 -3.62 15.21 -7.97
CA GLU A 224 -4.54 15.46 -6.84
C GLU A 224 -3.97 16.47 -5.83
N GLY A 225 -2.70 16.84 -5.96
CA GLY A 225 -2.03 17.86 -5.15
C GLY A 225 -1.17 17.27 -4.05
N MET A 226 -1.07 18.02 -2.95
CA MET A 226 -0.29 17.64 -1.78
C MET A 226 -1.24 17.18 -0.68
N LYS A 227 -0.88 16.11 0.03
CA LYS A 227 -1.62 15.65 1.20
C LYS A 227 -0.78 15.94 2.44
N VAL A 228 -1.35 16.66 3.40
CA VAL A 228 -0.75 16.86 4.73
C VAL A 228 -1.39 15.85 5.68
N ARG A 229 -0.63 14.83 6.06
CA ARG A 229 -1.10 13.76 6.93
C ARG A 229 -0.64 14.01 8.37
N LEU A 230 -1.61 14.15 9.27
CA LEU A 230 -1.42 14.23 10.71
C LEU A 230 -1.66 12.87 11.33
N THR A 231 -0.80 12.40 12.22
CA THR A 231 -0.90 11.07 12.84
C THR A 231 -0.71 11.15 14.34
N ALA A 232 -1.64 10.61 15.12
CA ALA A 232 -1.57 10.59 16.58
C ALA A 232 -1.78 9.18 17.12
N LYS A 233 -1.12 8.90 18.25
CA LYS A 233 -1.24 7.64 18.98
C LYS A 233 -1.89 7.89 20.33
N ALA A 234 -2.93 7.13 20.66
CA ALA A 234 -3.62 7.23 21.96
C ALA A 234 -4.31 5.91 22.34
N ASP A 235 -4.79 5.80 23.58
CA ASP A 235 -5.49 4.60 24.07
C ASP A 235 -6.84 4.36 23.36
N THR A 236 -7.44 5.40 22.78
CA THR A 236 -8.72 5.30 22.05
C THR A 236 -8.74 6.21 20.83
N ALA A 237 -9.54 5.86 19.82
CA ALA A 237 -9.68 6.66 18.61
C ALA A 237 -10.21 8.08 18.93
N GLY A 238 -11.11 8.19 19.92
CA GLY A 238 -11.62 9.48 20.38
C GLY A 238 -10.55 10.34 21.06
N ALA A 239 -9.62 9.73 21.80
CA ALA A 239 -8.49 10.46 22.39
C ALA A 239 -7.51 10.93 21.30
N ALA A 240 -7.18 10.07 20.34
CA ALA A 240 -6.32 10.44 19.21
C ALA A 240 -6.96 11.56 18.37
N ALA A 241 -8.27 11.50 18.10
CA ALA A 241 -8.98 12.56 17.39
C ALA A 241 -8.96 13.90 18.15
N ARG A 242 -9.04 13.89 19.49
CA ARG A 242 -8.89 15.10 20.32
C ARG A 242 -7.47 15.67 20.27
N MET A 243 -6.44 14.83 20.15
CA MET A 243 -5.06 15.28 19.95
C MET A 243 -4.86 15.89 18.56
N LEU A 244 -5.48 15.31 17.53
CA LEU A 244 -5.38 15.79 16.15
C LEU A 244 -6.13 17.10 15.91
N ALA A 245 -7.29 17.31 16.54
CA ALA A 245 -8.15 18.47 16.32
C ALA A 245 -7.44 19.85 16.45
N PRO A 246 -6.68 20.15 17.53
CA PRO A 246 -5.99 21.44 17.64
C PRO A 246 -4.87 21.59 16.60
N VAL A 247 -4.16 20.51 16.26
CA VAL A 247 -3.11 20.52 15.24
C VAL A 247 -3.72 20.76 13.87
N GLU A 248 -4.82 20.09 13.54
CA GLU A 248 -5.56 20.30 12.31
C GLU A 248 -6.06 21.75 12.18
N ALA A 249 -6.63 22.31 13.24
CA ALA A 249 -7.08 23.69 13.26
C ALA A 249 -5.94 24.66 12.95
N ARG A 250 -4.76 24.44 13.55
CA ARG A 250 -3.57 25.25 13.31
C ARG A 250 -3.04 25.11 11.88
N VAL A 251 -3.02 23.90 11.34
CA VAL A 251 -2.63 23.68 9.93
C VAL A 251 -3.61 24.37 9.00
N ARG A 252 -4.93 24.28 9.24
CA ARG A 252 -5.94 24.99 8.45
C ARG A 252 -5.82 26.50 8.53
N GLU A 253 -5.50 27.05 9.70
CA GLU A 253 -5.25 28.49 9.88
C GLU A 253 -4.08 28.96 9.01
N ILE A 254 -3.00 28.18 8.96
CA ILE A 254 -1.81 28.51 8.18
C ILE A 254 -2.05 28.33 6.69
N VAL A 255 -2.63 27.19 6.27
CA VAL A 255 -2.77 26.78 4.87
C VAL A 255 -3.97 27.46 4.19
N GLY A 256 -5.05 27.68 4.93
CA GLY A 256 -6.25 28.38 4.46
C GLY A 256 -7.04 27.62 3.39
N ASP A 257 -7.54 28.36 2.40
CA ASP A 257 -8.43 27.88 1.33
C ASP A 257 -7.81 26.85 0.38
N GLN A 258 -6.50 26.60 0.51
CA GLN A 258 -5.84 25.55 -0.25
C GLN A 258 -6.25 24.15 0.20
N VAL A 259 -6.78 23.99 1.42
CA VAL A 259 -7.37 22.72 1.87
C VAL A 259 -8.74 22.53 1.23
N PHE A 260 -8.82 21.66 0.22
CA PHE A 260 -10.08 21.41 -0.50
C PHE A 260 -10.88 20.23 0.07
N GLY A 261 -10.24 19.29 0.76
CA GLY A 261 -10.89 18.07 1.24
C GLY A 261 -10.15 17.41 2.39
N VAL A 262 -10.78 16.40 2.99
CA VAL A 262 -10.27 15.65 4.14
C VAL A 262 -10.36 14.15 3.88
N ASP A 263 -9.36 13.41 4.34
CA ASP A 263 -9.28 11.95 4.27
C ASP A 263 -9.55 11.42 2.85
N ASP A 264 -10.67 10.73 2.65
CA ASP A 264 -11.03 10.08 1.39
C ASP A 264 -11.71 11.01 0.37
N ASP A 265 -11.89 12.30 0.69
CA ASP A 265 -12.43 13.27 -0.24
C ASP A 265 -11.62 13.31 -1.54
N THR A 266 -12.30 13.27 -2.67
CA THR A 266 -11.73 13.61 -3.98
C THR A 266 -12.23 14.97 -4.45
N MET A 267 -11.54 15.60 -5.40
CA MET A 267 -12.01 16.88 -5.98
C MET A 267 -13.43 16.75 -6.54
N GLU A 268 -13.75 15.62 -7.18
CA GLU A 268 -15.08 15.33 -7.71
C GLU A 268 -16.11 15.24 -6.59
N SER A 269 -15.80 14.52 -5.51
CA SER A 269 -16.70 14.39 -4.37
C SER A 269 -17.02 15.75 -3.73
N VAL A 270 -15.99 16.60 -3.57
CA VAL A 270 -16.12 17.94 -2.97
C VAL A 270 -16.93 18.86 -3.89
N VAL A 271 -16.64 18.86 -5.20
CA VAL A 271 -17.39 19.67 -6.18
C VAL A 271 -18.86 19.25 -6.22
N LEU A 272 -19.14 17.94 -6.26
CA LEU A 272 -20.51 17.42 -6.25
C LEU A 272 -21.25 17.84 -4.97
N GLU A 273 -20.59 17.80 -3.82
CA GLU A 273 -21.18 18.21 -2.55
C GLU A 273 -21.47 19.72 -2.51
N LEU A 274 -20.52 20.55 -2.96
CA LEU A 274 -20.73 22.00 -3.09
C LEU A 274 -21.90 22.34 -4.02
N LEU A 275 -22.06 21.60 -5.13
CA LEU A 275 -23.19 21.77 -6.04
C LEU A 275 -24.52 21.37 -5.39
N ARG A 276 -24.57 20.24 -4.66
CA ARG A 276 -25.76 19.82 -3.91
C ARG A 276 -26.15 20.85 -2.86
N GLN A 277 -25.19 21.40 -2.12
CA GLN A 277 -25.46 22.44 -1.11
C GLN A 277 -26.02 23.70 -1.74
N ARG A 278 -25.50 24.12 -2.90
CA ARG A 278 -26.03 25.27 -3.66
C ARG A 278 -27.41 25.00 -4.23
N ASP A 279 -27.71 23.79 -4.68
CA ASP A 279 -29.04 23.39 -5.13
C ASP A 279 -30.05 23.33 -3.96
N HIS A 280 -29.63 22.87 -2.79
CA HIS A 280 -30.43 22.94 -1.57
C HIS A 280 -30.71 24.39 -1.15
N GLN A 281 -29.72 25.29 -1.25
CA GLN A 281 -29.92 26.72 -1.01
C GLN A 281 -30.85 27.36 -2.06
N ARG A 282 -30.70 27.01 -3.35
CA ARG A 282 -31.61 27.47 -4.41
C ARG A 282 -33.03 26.95 -4.22
N ARG A 283 -33.23 25.68 -3.85
CA ARG A 283 -34.56 25.12 -3.53
C ARG A 283 -35.18 25.74 -2.27
N ARG A 284 -34.36 26.17 -1.29
CA ARG A 284 -34.83 26.88 -0.10
C ARG A 284 -35.22 28.34 -0.40
N CYS A 285 -34.55 28.99 -1.35
CA CYS A 285 -34.93 30.32 -1.86
C CYS A 285 -36.07 30.25 -2.91
N GLN A 286 -36.23 29.13 -3.61
CA GLN A 286 -37.27 28.90 -4.60
C GLN A 286 -38.42 28.05 -4.02
N ARG A 287 -39.15 28.60 -3.03
CA ARG A 287 -40.62 28.45 -3.02
C ARG A 287 -41.24 29.35 -4.10
N GLY A 288 -40.71 29.25 -5.32
CA GLY A 288 -41.01 30.15 -6.43
C GLY A 288 -40.10 29.87 -7.62
N VAL A 289 -40.53 28.95 -8.48
CA VAL A 289 -40.13 28.72 -9.88
C VAL A 289 -38.79 27.96 -10.14
N PRO A 290 -38.82 26.82 -10.87
CA PRO A 290 -37.63 26.02 -11.16
C PRO A 290 -36.89 26.47 -12.45
N TRP A 291 -35.56 26.38 -12.45
CA TRP A 291 -34.70 26.65 -13.61
C TRP A 291 -34.13 25.35 -14.22
N ARG A 292 -33.92 25.33 -15.55
CA ARG A 292 -33.41 24.18 -16.35
C ARG A 292 -32.01 24.44 -16.89
N GLY A 293 -31.11 23.47 -16.76
CA GLY A 293 -29.78 23.37 -17.40
C GLY A 293 -28.87 22.49 -16.52
N GLY A 294 -28.06 21.53 -16.98
CA GLY A 294 -27.50 21.16 -18.28
C GLY A 294 -26.03 20.74 -18.02
N GLU A 295 -25.71 19.45 -18.10
CA GLU A 295 -24.57 18.78 -17.41
C GLU A 295 -23.21 18.76 -18.11
N LEU A 296 -22.18 18.53 -17.29
CA LEU A 296 -20.87 17.92 -17.61
C LEU A 296 -20.76 16.60 -16.80
N CYS A 297 -20.68 15.44 -17.45
CA CYS A 297 -19.95 14.25 -16.94
C CYS A 297 -19.88 13.11 -17.98
N GLU A 298 -18.68 12.64 -18.29
CA GLU A 298 -18.43 11.28 -18.76
C GLU A 298 -17.32 10.71 -17.87
N ARG A 299 -17.71 9.90 -16.87
CA ARG A 299 -17.03 8.69 -16.33
C ARG A 299 -17.49 8.44 -14.89
N GLY A 300 -18.17 7.32 -14.68
CA GLY A 300 -18.53 6.82 -13.35
C GLY A 300 -19.73 5.89 -13.41
N GLU A 301 -19.47 4.57 -13.42
CA GLU A 301 -20.48 3.55 -13.17
C GLU A 301 -21.00 3.69 -11.73
N VAL A 302 -22.19 4.29 -11.57
CA VAL A 302 -22.95 4.24 -10.33
C VAL A 302 -24.13 3.29 -10.53
N ARG A 303 -24.17 2.20 -9.76
CA ARG A 303 -25.28 1.24 -9.75
C ARG A 303 -26.60 1.91 -9.33
N PRO A 304 -27.76 1.49 -9.88
CA PRO A 304 -28.92 2.36 -9.98
C PRO A 304 -29.87 2.20 -8.78
N ALA A 305 -30.05 3.27 -8.00
CA ALA A 305 -31.22 3.44 -7.16
C ALA A 305 -32.03 4.65 -7.67
N ARG A 306 -32.99 4.34 -8.57
CA ARG A 306 -34.13 5.18 -8.97
C ARG A 306 -33.81 6.63 -9.34
N CYS A 307 -33.17 6.82 -10.49
CA CYS A 307 -33.12 8.10 -11.17
C CYS A 307 -34.47 8.36 -11.88
N ARG A 308 -35.31 9.27 -11.35
CA ARG A 308 -36.49 9.82 -12.04
C ARG A 308 -36.26 11.29 -12.35
N SER A 309 -35.41 11.57 -13.33
CA SER A 309 -35.49 12.69 -14.27
C SER A 309 -34.14 12.87 -14.94
N TRP A 310 -34.00 12.33 -16.14
CA TRP A 310 -32.87 12.67 -17.01
C TRP A 310 -33.43 12.88 -18.42
N SER A 311 -33.16 14.04 -19.01
CA SER A 311 -33.52 14.37 -20.40
C SER A 311 -32.22 14.61 -21.15
N GLY A 312 -31.91 13.71 -22.08
CA GLY A 312 -30.62 13.64 -22.78
C GLY A 312 -30.26 14.90 -23.57
N GLY A 313 -28.96 15.15 -23.69
CA GLY A 313 -28.36 16.24 -24.46
C GLY A 313 -27.48 15.73 -25.62
N GLU A 314 -27.47 16.51 -26.70
CA GLU A 314 -26.95 16.18 -28.02
C GLU A 314 -25.45 16.54 -28.17
N ARG A 315 -24.65 15.67 -28.80
CA ARG A 315 -23.20 15.93 -29.07
C ARG A 315 -23.05 16.84 -30.29
N THR A 316 -22.66 18.09 -30.11
CA THR A 316 -22.23 18.94 -31.23
C THR A 316 -20.80 18.61 -31.66
N ARG A 317 -20.66 17.86 -32.76
CA ARG A 317 -19.41 17.78 -33.53
C ARG A 317 -19.24 19.08 -34.31
N ARG A 318 -18.15 19.83 -34.09
CA ARG A 318 -17.78 20.95 -34.97
C ARG A 318 -17.37 20.39 -36.33
N ALA A 319 -18.19 20.64 -37.36
CA ALA A 319 -17.81 20.49 -38.75
C ALA A 319 -16.88 21.64 -39.15
N ALA A 320 -15.75 21.32 -39.78
CA ALA A 320 -14.91 22.30 -40.44
C ALA A 320 -15.60 22.73 -41.74
N ASP A 321 -16.07 23.97 -41.78
CA ASP A 321 -16.68 24.58 -42.96
C ASP A 321 -15.62 24.80 -44.06
N GLY A 322 -15.80 24.12 -45.18
CA GLY A 322 -15.12 24.41 -46.43
C GLY A 322 -16.01 25.27 -47.34
N ARG A 323 -15.54 26.48 -47.68
CA ARG A 323 -15.88 27.18 -48.94
C ARG A 323 -14.64 27.91 -49.45
N GLY A 324 -14.21 27.57 -50.67
CA GLY A 324 -13.11 28.21 -51.44
C GLY A 324 -13.42 29.67 -51.80
N ARG A 325 -12.55 30.49 -52.38
CA ARG A 325 -11.46 30.41 -53.40
C ARG A 325 -10.74 31.82 -53.38
N PRO A 326 -9.86 32.23 -54.33
CA PRO A 326 -8.62 31.65 -54.87
C PRO A 326 -7.44 32.65 -54.91
N SER A 327 -6.18 32.17 -54.94
CA SER A 327 -5.01 32.79 -55.62
C SER A 327 -3.80 31.88 -55.35
N GLY A 328 -3.03 31.36 -56.30
CA GLY A 328 -2.53 32.01 -57.49
C GLY A 328 -1.14 32.58 -57.22
N SER A 329 -0.09 31.75 -57.15
CA SER A 329 1.19 31.94 -57.87
C SER A 329 2.36 31.12 -57.26
N ARG A 330 2.94 30.31 -58.14
CA ARG A 330 4.38 30.03 -58.32
C ARG A 330 5.17 29.43 -57.15
N LEU A 331 5.62 28.19 -57.33
CA LEU A 331 7.03 27.91 -57.63
C LEU A 331 7.17 26.53 -58.28
N SER A 332 8.05 26.49 -59.28
CA SER A 332 8.22 25.50 -60.33
C SER A 332 9.10 24.34 -59.93
N CYS A 333 8.68 23.10 -60.23
CA CYS A 333 9.59 21.98 -60.44
C CYS A 333 9.65 21.64 -61.93
N GLY A 334 10.86 21.66 -62.48
CA GLY A 334 11.22 21.22 -63.83
C GLY A 334 12.67 20.68 -63.83
N PRO A 335 13.08 19.90 -64.85
CA PRO A 335 13.68 18.57 -64.64
C PRO A 335 15.12 18.40 -65.19
N ARG A 336 15.77 17.27 -64.84
CA ARG A 336 16.72 16.40 -65.62
C ARG A 336 17.70 15.69 -64.67
N ALA A 337 17.71 14.36 -64.57
CA ALA A 337 18.38 13.34 -65.41
C ALA A 337 19.91 13.24 -65.25
N HIS A 338 20.44 12.13 -64.70
CA HIS A 338 21.50 11.29 -65.32
C HIS A 338 21.94 10.05 -64.49
N ARG A 339 21.99 8.90 -65.21
CA ARG A 339 22.87 7.68 -65.17
C ARG A 339 23.79 7.47 -63.95
N GLY A 340 23.91 6.28 -63.33
CA GLY A 340 24.37 4.95 -63.80
C GLY A 340 25.09 4.28 -62.59
N GLY A 341 25.33 2.96 -62.43
CA GLY A 341 25.17 1.75 -63.22
C GLY A 341 25.25 0.51 -62.30
N ARG A 342 25.01 -0.67 -62.88
CA ARG A 342 25.12 -2.04 -62.30
C ARG A 342 26.62 -2.38 -62.05
N ALA A 343 27.10 -3.46 -61.43
CA ALA A 343 26.64 -4.82 -61.08
C ALA A 343 27.67 -5.43 -60.09
N HIS A 344 27.33 -6.42 -59.26
CA HIS A 344 27.81 -7.82 -59.37
C HIS A 344 27.50 -8.69 -58.12
N ARG A 345 27.29 -9.98 -58.43
CA ARG A 345 27.04 -11.16 -57.57
C ARG A 345 28.23 -11.59 -56.70
N ALA A 346 27.92 -12.26 -55.58
CA ALA A 346 28.41 -13.57 -55.07
C ALA A 346 28.14 -13.59 -53.55
N GLY A 347 27.72 -14.64 -52.84
CA GLY A 347 27.74 -16.08 -53.06
C GLY A 347 28.28 -16.76 -51.79
N ARG A 348 27.43 -17.49 -51.08
CA ARG A 348 27.69 -18.63 -50.14
C ARG A 348 28.78 -18.47 -49.06
N ARG A 349 28.39 -18.62 -47.79
CA ARG A 349 28.49 -19.86 -46.98
C ARG A 349 27.72 -19.72 -45.68
#